data_AF-A0A1Y3NJR2-F1
#
_entry.id   AF-A0A1Y3NJR2-F1
#
_cell.length_a   1.000
_cell.length_b   1.000
_cell.length_c   1.000
_cell.angle_alpha   90.00
_cell.angle_beta   90.00
_cell.angle_gamma   90.00
#
_symmetry.space_group_name_H-M   'P 1'
#
loop_
_entity.id
_entity.type
_entity.pdbx_description
1 polymer ?
#
loop_
_entity_poly.entity_id
_entity_poly.type
_entity_poly.pdbx_seq_one_letter_code
_entity_poly.pdbx_strand_id
1 'polypeptide(L)'
;DINKENELEDTPLFYACKSGNENLVRYLIERGADINKENNGQETPFFYACINGNEHLIQYLVELGVDINKESKWNETPLCYACKSGNEDIVKFLVVLGADVNKENVDNKTPL
;
A
#
# COMPACT_ATOMS: atom_id res chain seq x y z
N ASP A 1 -20.19 -6.27 -7.69
CA ASP A 1 -19.43 -6.56 -6.46
C ASP A 1 -18.37 -5.47 -6.33
N ILE A 2 -18.26 -4.83 -5.16
CA ILE A 2 -17.29 -3.77 -4.87
C ILE A 2 -15.85 -4.31 -4.82
N ASN A 3 -15.71 -5.60 -4.52
CA ASN A 3 -14.44 -6.32 -4.44
C ASN A 3 -14.19 -7.17 -5.70
N LYS A 4 -14.83 -6.86 -6.83
CA LYS A 4 -14.60 -7.62 -8.06
C LYS A 4 -13.14 -7.50 -8.50
N GLU A 5 -12.52 -8.64 -8.70
CA GLU A 5 -11.11 -8.77 -9.08
C GLU A 5 -10.94 -8.83 -10.61
N ASN A 6 -9.78 -8.38 -11.08
CA ASN A 6 -9.30 -8.61 -12.44
C ASN A 6 -8.44 -9.90 -12.50
N GLU A 7 -7.79 -10.18 -13.64
CA GLU A 7 -6.89 -11.33 -13.82
C GLU A 7 -5.63 -11.30 -12.91
N LEU A 8 -5.30 -10.14 -12.34
CA LEU A 8 -4.21 -9.96 -11.39
C LEU A 8 -4.68 -10.02 -9.92
N GLU A 9 -5.97 -10.24 -9.69
CA GLU A 9 -6.64 -10.13 -8.37
C GLU A 9 -6.64 -8.71 -7.79
N ASP A 10 -6.44 -7.68 -8.62
CA ASP A 10 -6.60 -6.29 -8.20
C ASP A 10 -8.10 -5.92 -8.15
N THR A 11 -8.51 -5.30 -7.05
CA THR A 11 -9.86 -4.73 -6.87
C THR A 11 -9.91 -3.26 -7.32
N PRO A 12 -11.10 -2.64 -7.45
CA PRO A 12 -11.21 -1.20 -7.68
C PRO A 12 -10.44 -0.34 -6.67
N LEU A 13 -10.27 -0.82 -5.43
CA LEU A 13 -9.55 -0.11 -4.38
C LEU A 13 -8.05 0.00 -4.68
N PHE A 14 -7.43 -1.00 -5.30
CA PHE A 14 -6.03 -0.93 -5.74
C PHE A 14 -5.80 0.25 -6.68
N TYR A 15 -6.67 0.38 -7.70
CA TYR A 15 -6.56 1.46 -8.68
C TYR A 15 -6.84 2.83 -8.08
N ALA A 16 -7.80 2.92 -7.15
CA ALA A 16 -8.07 4.15 -6.42
C ALA A 16 -6.84 4.60 -5.60
N CYS A 17 -6.23 3.69 -4.83
CA CYS A 17 -5.01 3.94 -4.07
C CYS A 17 -3.84 4.34 -4.98
N LYS A 18 -3.62 3.60 -6.08
CA LYS A 18 -2.57 3.90 -7.06
C LYS A 18 -2.73 5.29 -7.68
N SER A 19 -3.97 5.73 -7.91
CA SER A 19 -4.25 7.06 -8.44
C SER A 19 -4.10 8.19 -7.42
N GLY A 20 -4.06 7.88 -6.13
CA GLY A 20 -4.06 8.88 -5.05
C GLY A 20 -5.40 9.58 -4.84
N ASN A 21 -6.47 9.12 -5.49
CA ASN A 21 -7.80 9.71 -5.39
C ASN A 21 -8.45 9.35 -4.05
N GLU A 22 -8.15 10.14 -3.04
CA GLU A 22 -8.61 9.94 -1.66
C GLU A 22 -10.14 9.87 -1.55
N ASN A 23 -10.87 10.71 -2.29
CA ASN A 23 -12.33 10.70 -2.30
C ASN A 23 -12.88 9.36 -2.82
N LEU A 24 -12.27 8.82 -3.88
CA LEU A 24 -12.66 7.51 -4.41
C LEU A 24 -12.29 6.39 -3.44
N VAL A 25 -11.12 6.44 -2.81
CA VAL A 25 -10.71 5.45 -1.80
C VAL A 25 -11.70 5.41 -0.64
N ARG A 26 -12.04 6.58 -0.07
CA ARG A 26 -13.03 6.70 1.01
C ARG A 26 -14.38 6.14 0.59
N TYR A 27 -14.87 6.54 -0.57
CA TYR A 27 -16.14 6.04 -1.11
C TYR A 27 -16.15 4.51 -1.26
N LEU A 28 -15.08 3.91 -1.78
CA LEU A 28 -15.00 2.45 -1.94
C LEU A 28 -15.01 1.73 -0.60
N ILE A 29 -14.23 2.22 0.38
CA ILE A 29 -14.17 1.64 1.74
C ILE A 29 -15.53 1.76 2.44
N GLU A 30 -16.20 2.91 2.36
CA GLU A 30 -17.56 3.11 2.89
C GLU A 30 -18.59 2.15 2.27
N ARG A 31 -18.35 1.71 1.03
CA ARG A 31 -19.19 0.71 0.34
C ARG A 31 -18.79 -0.74 0.60
N GLY A 32 -17.84 -0.97 1.52
CA GLY A 32 -17.41 -2.31 1.93
C GLY A 32 -16.30 -2.89 1.07
N ALA A 33 -15.49 -2.06 0.40
CA ALA A 33 -14.26 -2.53 -0.21
C ALA A 33 -13.30 -3.07 0.87
N ASP A 34 -12.72 -4.23 0.62
CA ASP A 34 -11.76 -4.86 1.53
C ASP A 34 -10.40 -4.17 1.40
N ILE A 35 -10.04 -3.42 2.43
CA ILE A 35 -8.78 -2.67 2.53
C ILE A 35 -7.54 -3.58 2.60
N ASN A 36 -7.72 -4.84 3.01
CA ASN A 36 -6.64 -5.81 3.18
C ASN A 36 -6.65 -6.90 2.09
N LYS A 37 -7.47 -6.76 1.04
CA LYS A 37 -7.51 -7.73 -0.06
C LYS A 37 -6.12 -7.81 -0.70
N GLU A 38 -5.62 -9.03 -0.84
CA GLU A 38 -4.36 -9.34 -1.51
C GLU A 38 -4.59 -9.63 -2.99
N ASN A 39 -3.68 -9.17 -3.84
CA ASN A 39 -3.64 -9.54 -5.25
C ASN A 39 -2.73 -10.79 -5.47
N ASN A 40 -2.48 -11.19 -6.72
CA ASN A 40 -1.62 -12.33 -7.06
C ASN A 40 -0.17 -12.21 -6.52
N GLY A 41 0.29 -10.99 -6.26
CA GLY A 41 1.58 -10.67 -5.66
C GLY A 41 1.57 -10.65 -4.13
N GLN A 42 0.43 -10.97 -3.48
CA GLN A 42 0.18 -10.77 -2.05
C GLN A 42 0.34 -9.31 -1.60
N GLU A 43 0.19 -8.37 -2.53
CA GLU A 43 0.21 -6.93 -2.25
C GLU A 43 -1.19 -6.49 -1.87
N THR A 44 -1.31 -5.55 -0.95
CA THR A 44 -2.58 -4.90 -0.59
C THR A 44 -2.72 -3.53 -1.30
N PRO A 45 -3.92 -2.91 -1.34
CA PRO A 45 -4.07 -1.56 -1.87
C PRO A 45 -3.12 -0.52 -1.26
N PHE A 46 -2.69 -0.73 -0.01
CA PHE A 46 -1.78 0.17 0.71
C PHE A 46 -0.40 0.26 0.05
N PHE A 47 0.12 -0.81 -0.56
CA PHE A 47 1.38 -0.77 -1.32
C PHE A 47 1.33 0.31 -2.41
N TYR A 48 0.20 0.41 -3.10
CA TYR A 48 0.02 1.33 -4.21
C TYR A 48 -0.26 2.77 -3.78
N ALA A 49 -0.84 2.97 -2.59
CA ALA A 49 -0.95 4.31 -1.99
C ALA A 49 0.44 4.89 -1.69
N CYS A 50 1.38 4.05 -1.21
CA CYS A 50 2.75 4.43 -0.92
C CYS A 50 3.57 4.81 -2.17
N ILE A 51 3.24 4.25 -3.34
CA ILE A 51 3.87 4.65 -4.62
C ILE A 51 3.38 6.03 -5.06
N ASN A 52 2.08 6.32 -4.91
CA ASN A 52 1.49 7.56 -5.38
C ASN A 52 2.04 8.78 -4.64
N GLY A 53 2.22 8.63 -3.32
CA GLY A 53 2.83 9.64 -2.48
C GLY A 53 1.90 10.71 -1.93
N ASN A 54 0.63 10.37 -1.71
CA ASN A 54 -0.29 11.21 -0.97
C ASN A 54 -0.25 10.87 0.53
N GLU A 55 0.43 11.69 1.34
CA GLU A 55 0.55 11.51 2.79
C GLU A 55 -0.81 11.41 3.51
N HIS A 56 -1.81 12.21 3.11
CA HIS A 56 -3.13 12.20 3.74
C HIS A 56 -3.85 10.87 3.50
N LEU A 57 -3.73 10.32 2.29
CA LEU A 57 -4.27 9.01 1.97
C LEU A 57 -3.55 7.90 2.76
N ILE A 58 -2.22 7.96 2.85
CA ILE A 58 -1.44 6.98 3.63
C ILE A 58 -1.84 7.03 5.10
N GLN A 59 -1.91 8.22 5.69
CA GLN A 59 -2.34 8.43 7.07
C GLN A 59 -3.72 7.85 7.31
N TYR A 60 -4.68 8.16 6.43
CA TYR A 60 -6.05 7.65 6.52
C TYR A 60 -6.10 6.12 6.50
N LEU A 61 -5.36 5.46 5.59
CA LEU A 61 -5.33 4.00 5.52
C LEU A 61 -4.68 3.37 6.77
N VAL A 62 -3.62 3.98 7.33
CA VAL A 62 -2.99 3.54 8.58
C VAL A 62 -3.95 3.68 9.77
N GLU A 63 -4.72 4.76 9.84
CA GLU A 63 -5.76 4.95 10.87
C GLU A 63 -6.88 3.90 10.80
N LEU A 64 -7.12 3.33 9.61
CA LEU A 64 -8.04 2.21 9.41
C LEU A 64 -7.42 0.85 9.78
N GLY A 65 -6.16 0.80 10.20
CA GLY A 65 -5.51 -0.39 10.72
C GLY A 65 -4.93 -1.33 9.67
N VAL A 66 -4.53 -0.81 8.49
CA VAL A 66 -3.71 -1.60 7.56
C VAL A 66 -2.37 -1.98 8.20
N ASP A 67 -1.84 -3.13 7.82
CA ASP A 67 -0.48 -3.53 8.22
C ASP A 67 0.55 -2.78 7.37
N ILE A 68 1.20 -1.78 7.98
CA ILE A 68 2.25 -0.96 7.35
C ILE A 68 3.48 -1.79 6.95
N ASN A 69 3.67 -2.96 7.57
CA ASN A 69 4.80 -3.86 7.36
C ASN A 69 4.40 -5.14 6.63
N LYS A 70 3.21 -5.16 6.00
CA LYS A 70 2.76 -6.31 5.20
C LYS A 70 3.81 -6.68 4.17
N GLU A 71 4.11 -7.97 4.07
CA GLU A 71 5.02 -8.53 3.09
C GLU A 71 4.24 -9.04 1.88
N SER A 72 4.72 -8.69 0.68
CA SER A 72 4.29 -9.31 -0.57
C SER A 72 4.90 -10.70 -0.74
N LYS A 73 4.59 -11.37 -1.84
CA LYS A 73 5.14 -12.68 -2.22
C LYS A 73 6.67 -12.69 -2.33
N TRP A 74 7.28 -11.53 -2.50
CA TRP A 74 8.74 -11.36 -2.61
C TRP A 74 9.36 -10.75 -1.35
N ASN A 75 8.66 -10.80 -0.21
CA ASN A 75 9.05 -10.17 1.05
C ASN A 75 9.29 -8.65 0.92
N GLU A 76 8.68 -8.03 -0.08
CA GLU A 76 8.74 -6.58 -0.24
C GLU A 76 7.67 -5.94 0.64
N THR A 77 8.00 -4.80 1.24
CA THR A 77 7.08 -4.03 2.08
C THR A 77 6.58 -2.79 1.35
N PRO A 78 5.51 -2.12 1.84
CA PRO A 78 5.10 -0.81 1.34
C PRO A 78 6.24 0.22 1.34
N LEU A 79 7.14 0.15 2.33
CA LEU A 79 8.34 1.00 2.41
C LEU A 79 9.30 0.72 1.24
N CYS A 80 9.54 -0.54 0.86
CA CYS A 80 10.35 -0.86 -0.32
C CYS A 80 9.76 -0.24 -1.61
N TYR A 81 8.43 -0.24 -1.74
CA TYR A 81 7.75 0.34 -2.90
C TYR A 81 7.85 1.87 -2.92
N ALA A 82 7.76 2.52 -1.76
CA ALA A 82 8.03 3.96 -1.63
C ALA A 82 9.48 4.31 -2.00
N CYS A 83 10.46 3.51 -1.57
CA CYS A 83 11.86 3.70 -1.97
C CYS A 83 12.04 3.55 -3.49
N LYS A 84 11.40 2.55 -4.11
CA LYS A 84 11.43 2.34 -5.56
C LYS A 84 10.78 3.48 -6.37
N SER A 85 9.82 4.20 -5.79
CA SER A 85 9.21 5.38 -6.45
C SER A 85 10.11 6.61 -6.41
N GLY A 86 11.11 6.63 -5.53
CA GLY A 86 12.05 7.75 -5.37
C GLY A 86 11.47 8.94 -4.61
N ASN A 87 10.30 8.80 -3.98
CA ASN A 87 9.69 9.87 -3.20
C ASN A 87 10.21 9.87 -1.75
N GLU A 88 11.27 10.64 -1.49
CA GLU A 88 11.94 10.72 -0.20
C GLU A 88 11.01 11.16 0.95
N ASP A 89 10.07 12.06 0.70
CA ASP A 89 9.15 12.56 1.72
C ASP A 89 8.24 11.44 2.23
N ILE A 90 7.77 10.58 1.32
CA ILE A 90 6.91 9.44 1.67
C ILE A 90 7.69 8.34 2.37
N VAL A 91 8.94 8.10 1.97
CA VAL A 91 9.83 7.18 2.68
C VAL A 91 10.00 7.65 4.14
N LYS A 92 10.32 8.92 4.36
CA LYS A 92 10.44 9.50 5.71
C LYS A 92 9.12 9.40 6.48
N PHE A 93 8.02 9.70 5.82
CA PHE A 93 6.70 9.65 6.44
C PHE A 93 6.33 8.23 6.91
N LEU A 94 6.54 7.21 6.08
CA LEU A 94 6.32 5.81 6.45
C LEU A 94 7.21 5.38 7.62
N VAL A 95 8.47 5.83 7.67
CA VAL A 95 9.36 5.57 8.81
C VAL A 95 8.83 6.20 10.10
N VAL A 96 8.31 7.44 10.04
CA VAL A 96 7.64 8.09 11.18
C VAL A 96 6.40 7.31 11.64
N LEU A 97 5.67 6.71 10.70
CA LEU A 97 4.51 5.86 10.97
C LEU A 97 4.88 4.45 11.48
N GLY A 98 6.16 4.13 11.60
CA GLY A 98 6.63 2.87 12.17
C GLY A 98 6.87 1.75 11.15
N ALA A 99 7.06 2.08 9.87
CA ALA A 99 7.55 1.11 8.90
C ALA A 99 8.96 0.61 9.28
N ASP A 100 9.17 -0.70 9.20
CA ASP A 100 10.43 -1.34 9.53
C ASP A 100 11.44 -1.18 8.39
N VAL A 101 12.50 -0.42 8.66
CA VAL A 101 13.57 -0.12 7.71
C VAL A 101 14.53 -1.30 7.49
N ASN A 102 14.47 -2.33 8.34
CA ASN A 102 15.40 -3.47 8.30
C ASN A 102 14.78 -4.73 7.69
N LYS A 103 13.56 -4.65 7.14
CA LYS A 103 12.92 -5.80 6.51
C LYS A 103 13.65 -6.19 5.22
N GLU A 104 14.18 -7.40 5.19
CA GLU A 104 14.87 -7.94 4.03
C GLU A 104 13.89 -8.59 3.06
N ASN A 105 13.98 -8.23 1.78
CA ASN A 105 13.29 -8.93 0.71
C ASN A 105 13.95 -10.29 0.40
N VAL A 106 13.42 -11.04 -0.58
CA VAL A 106 13.99 -12.35 -0.99
C VAL A 106 15.44 -12.29 -1.50
N ASP A 107 15.94 -11.11 -1.86
CA ASP A 107 17.33 -10.88 -2.29
C ASP A 107 18.24 -10.43 -1.12
N ASN A 108 17.77 -10.49 0.13
CA ASN A 108 18.42 -9.94 1.33
C ASN A 108 18.69 -8.43 1.24
N LYS A 109 17.82 -7.68 0.56
CA LYS A 109 17.91 -6.22 0.47
C LYS A 109 16.91 -5.57 1.42
N THR A 110 17.38 -4.58 2.16
CA THR A 110 16.54 -3.69 2.96
C THR A 110 15.93 -2.59 2.09
N PRO A 111 14.83 -1.95 2.53
CA PRO A 111 14.23 -0.81 1.83
C PRO A 111 15.19 0.37 1.64
N LEU A 112 16.08 0.62 2.62
CA LEU A 112 17.10 1.68 2.64
C LEU A 112 18.50 1.07 2.47
#